data_AF-A0A2H0SGG9-F1
#
_entry.id   AF-A0A2H0SGG9-F1
#
_cell.length_a   1.000
_cell.length_b   1.000
_cell.length_c   1.000
_cell.angle_alpha   90.00
_cell.angle_beta   90.00
_cell.angle_gamma   90.00
#
_symmetry.space_group_name_H-M   'P 1'
#
loop_
_entity.id
_entity.type
_entity.pdbx_description
1 polymer ?
#
loop_
_entity_poly.entity_id
_entity_poly.type
_entity_poly.pdbx_seq_one_letter_code
_entity_poly.pdbx_strand_id
1 'polypeptide(L)'
;MKKGYFTYLGIITTFLIFLAFFTRFADYVIEKNTVLSIYTTCDPVSESCFISDEDNAYFEIQLEPYKKIEVIEKYAPACLEEHSCSSFSCEGIESCSVVLCNDATTEEGEWCTVSSEITENKSELIFTSE
;
A
#
# COMPACT_ATOMS: atom_id res chain seq x y z
N MET A 1 -29.92 45.11 28.68
CA MET A 1 -28.79 44.15 28.70
C MET A 1 -29.02 42.83 27.94
N LYS A 2 -30.15 42.59 27.25
CA LYS A 2 -30.44 41.29 26.60
C LYS A 2 -29.93 41.11 25.16
N LYS A 3 -29.63 42.19 24.43
CA LYS A 3 -29.23 42.13 23.00
C LYS A 3 -27.86 41.48 22.75
N GLY A 4 -26.89 41.67 23.65
CA GLY A 4 -25.55 41.09 23.48
C GLY A 4 -25.49 39.57 23.70
N TYR A 5 -26.38 39.03 24.55
CA TYR A 5 -26.40 37.61 24.86
C TYR A 5 -26.86 36.77 23.65
N PHE A 6 -27.80 37.28 22.86
CA PHE A 6 -28.32 36.57 21.68
C PHE A 6 -27.27 36.49 20.56
N THR A 7 -26.50 37.56 20.33
CA THR A 7 -25.40 37.56 19.36
C THR A 7 -24.27 36.63 19.78
N TYR A 8 -23.92 36.62 21.07
CA TYR A 8 -22.89 35.74 21.62
C TYR A 8 -23.28 34.26 21.50
N LEU A 9 -24.54 33.92 21.80
CA LEU A 9 -25.05 32.57 21.65
C LEU A 9 -24.96 32.08 20.19
N GLY A 10 -25.35 32.92 19.23
CA GLY A 10 -25.27 32.59 17.80
C GLY A 10 -23.85 32.36 17.29
N ILE A 11 -22.88 33.17 17.76
CA ILE A 11 -21.46 32.98 17.42
C ILE A 11 -20.94 31.64 17.97
N ILE A 12 -21.26 31.32 19.24
CA ILE A 12 -20.86 30.06 19.85
C ILE A 12 -21.45 28.88 19.07
N THR A 13 -22.75 28.89 18.77
CA THR A 13 -23.39 27.80 18.05
C THR A 13 -22.76 27.60 16.67
N THR A 14 -22.49 28.69 15.94
CA THR A 14 -21.83 28.62 14.63
C THR A 14 -20.42 28.05 14.74
N PHE A 15 -19.66 28.48 15.75
CA PHE A 15 -18.31 27.98 16.01
C PHE A 15 -18.30 26.48 16.35
N LEU A 16 -19.27 26.01 17.15
CA LEU A 16 -19.41 24.59 17.46
C LEU A 16 -19.75 23.74 16.24
N ILE A 17 -20.64 24.23 15.36
CA ILE A 17 -20.96 23.55 14.09
C ILE A 17 -19.72 23.47 13.21
N PHE A 18 -18.97 24.57 13.11
CA PHE A 18 -17.74 24.61 12.32
C PHE A 18 -16.69 23.64 12.86
N LEU A 19 -16.48 23.57 14.17
CA LEU A 19 -15.59 22.59 14.80
C LEU A 19 -16.02 21.15 14.49
N ALA A 20 -17.30 20.84 14.62
CA ALA A 20 -17.81 19.49 14.32
C ALA A 20 -17.62 19.10 12.84
N PHE A 21 -17.77 20.06 11.93
CA PHE A 21 -17.49 19.84 10.51
C PHE A 21 -15.99 19.61 10.26
N PHE A 22 -15.13 20.40 10.91
CA PHE A 22 -13.67 20.29 10.76
C PHE A 22 -13.12 18.96 11.27
N THR A 23 -13.60 18.47 12.42
CA THR A 23 -13.14 17.17 12.93
C THR A 23 -13.52 16.04 11.98
N ARG A 24 -14.76 16.02 11.49
CA ARG A 24 -15.22 15.01 10.52
C ARG A 24 -14.47 15.08 9.20
N PHE A 25 -14.18 16.29 8.73
CA PHE A 25 -13.40 16.48 7.52
C PHE A 25 -11.95 16.02 7.71
N ALA A 26 -11.34 16.31 8.87
CA ALA A 26 -9.99 15.86 9.18
C ALA A 26 -9.90 14.33 9.23
N ASP A 27 -10.84 13.67 9.90
CA ASP A 27 -10.91 12.20 9.96
C ASP A 27 -11.00 11.60 8.55
N TYR A 28 -11.89 12.13 7.70
CA TYR A 28 -12.06 11.69 6.30
C TYR A 28 -10.78 11.87 5.46
N VAL A 29 -10.08 13.00 5.62
CA VAL A 29 -8.84 13.26 4.89
C VAL A 29 -7.70 12.36 5.38
N ILE A 30 -7.65 12.05 6.67
CA ILE A 30 -6.64 11.14 7.24
C ILE A 30 -6.87 9.72 6.74
N GLU A 31 -8.10 9.23 6.80
CA GLU A 31 -8.48 7.89 6.34
C GLU A 31 -8.07 7.67 4.88
N LYS A 32 -8.43 8.60 3.99
CA LYS A 32 -8.10 8.47 2.57
C LYS A 32 -6.62 8.68 2.23
N ASN A 33 -5.78 9.17 3.14
CA ASN A 33 -4.34 9.30 2.92
C ASN A 33 -3.52 8.13 3.49
N THR A 34 -4.17 7.05 3.93
CA THR A 34 -3.47 5.84 4.35
C THR A 34 -2.92 5.07 3.15
N VAL A 35 -1.83 4.32 3.36
CA VAL A 35 -1.28 3.39 2.37
C VAL A 35 -1.95 2.04 2.58
N LEU A 36 -2.59 1.53 1.54
CA LEU A 36 -3.19 0.21 1.48
C LEU A 36 -2.16 -0.77 0.89
N SER A 37 -1.82 -1.82 1.64
CA SER A 37 -0.99 -2.92 1.16
C SER A 37 -1.86 -4.05 0.64
N ILE A 38 -1.68 -4.40 -0.63
CA ILE A 38 -2.46 -5.39 -1.37
C ILE A 38 -1.53 -6.52 -1.79
N TYR A 39 -2.03 -7.75 -1.70
CA TYR A 39 -1.32 -8.94 -2.13
C TYR A 39 -2.00 -9.51 -3.38
N THR A 40 -1.23 -9.76 -4.42
CA THR A 40 -1.74 -10.35 -5.67
C THR A 40 -0.79 -11.41 -6.19
N THR A 41 -1.32 -12.30 -7.03
CA THR A 41 -0.54 -13.35 -7.70
C THR A 41 0.66 -12.76 -8.46
N CYS A 42 1.79 -13.43 -8.38
CA CYS A 42 3.04 -13.04 -9.00
C CYS A 42 3.59 -14.20 -9.84
N ASP A 43 4.14 -13.90 -11.02
CA ASP A 43 4.76 -14.90 -11.88
C ASP A 43 6.27 -14.99 -11.61
N PRO A 44 6.75 -16.04 -10.92
CA PRO A 44 8.14 -16.16 -10.49
C PRO A 44 9.12 -16.37 -11.65
N VAL A 45 8.62 -16.68 -12.86
CA VAL A 45 9.46 -16.79 -14.07
C VAL A 45 9.85 -15.40 -14.55
N SER A 46 8.96 -14.41 -14.41
CA SER A 46 9.14 -13.06 -14.94
C SER A 46 9.71 -12.06 -13.94
N GLU A 47 9.49 -12.27 -12.64
CA GLU A 47 9.87 -11.33 -11.58
C GLU A 47 10.21 -12.03 -10.26
N SER A 48 10.88 -11.33 -9.34
CA SER A 48 11.13 -11.82 -7.98
C SER A 48 9.90 -11.60 -7.09
N CYS A 49 9.26 -12.70 -6.70
CA CYS A 49 8.02 -12.75 -5.93
C CYS A 49 8.31 -13.07 -4.46
N PHE A 50 7.39 -12.70 -3.57
CA PHE A 50 7.37 -13.15 -2.18
C PHE A 50 6.75 -14.54 -2.07
N ILE A 51 7.26 -15.35 -1.16
CA ILE A 51 6.69 -16.61 -0.69
C ILE A 51 6.62 -16.55 0.83
N SER A 52 5.50 -16.96 1.41
CA SER A 52 5.34 -17.07 2.86
C SER A 52 5.62 -18.49 3.33
N ASP A 53 6.29 -18.62 4.48
CA ASP A 53 6.49 -19.89 5.17
C ASP A 53 5.15 -20.40 5.74
N GLU A 54 4.92 -21.71 5.67
CA GLU A 54 3.66 -22.37 6.08
C GLU A 54 3.19 -22.00 7.50
N ASP A 55 4.12 -21.64 8.39
CA ASP A 55 3.84 -21.34 9.79
C ASP A 55 3.28 -19.91 10.03
N ASN A 56 3.37 -19.00 9.06
CA ASN A 56 2.98 -17.58 9.18
C ASN A 56 1.82 -17.16 8.27
N ALA A 57 1.16 -18.10 7.61
CA ALA A 57 0.02 -17.85 6.73
C ALA A 57 -1.22 -17.40 7.55
N TYR A 58 -1.27 -16.10 7.90
CA TYR A 58 -2.40 -15.44 8.57
C TYR A 58 -3.71 -15.53 7.77
N PHE A 59 -3.60 -15.86 6.47
CA PHE A 59 -4.68 -16.33 5.62
C PHE A 59 -4.37 -17.77 5.24
N GLU A 60 -5.32 -18.70 5.38
CA GLU A 60 -5.18 -20.16 5.14
C GLU A 60 -4.71 -20.57 3.72
N ILE A 61 -4.28 -19.61 2.90
CA ILE A 61 -3.88 -19.78 1.51
C ILE A 61 -2.80 -18.73 1.21
N GLN A 62 -1.53 -19.13 1.10
CA GLN A 62 -0.63 -18.72 0.00
C GLN A 62 0.76 -19.38 0.12
N LEU A 63 0.82 -20.65 -0.29
CA LEU A 63 2.05 -21.30 -0.78
C LEU A 63 2.44 -20.79 -2.19
N GLU A 64 1.53 -20.05 -2.85
CA GLU A 64 1.77 -19.52 -4.19
C GLU A 64 2.55 -18.20 -4.14
N PRO A 65 3.50 -17.97 -5.07
CA PRO A 65 4.23 -16.72 -5.14
C PRO A 65 3.30 -15.52 -5.33
N TYR A 66 3.51 -14.48 -4.54
CA TYR A 66 2.72 -13.25 -4.58
C TYR A 66 3.62 -12.03 -4.66
N LYS A 67 3.02 -10.88 -4.94
CA LYS A 67 3.66 -9.57 -4.87
C LYS A 67 2.84 -8.62 -4.02
N LYS A 68 3.56 -7.71 -3.36
CA LYS A 68 3.00 -6.66 -2.53
C LYS A 68 2.86 -5.39 -3.38
N ILE A 69 1.68 -4.77 -3.34
CA ILE A 69 1.39 -3.50 -4.00
C ILE A 69 0.93 -2.52 -2.93
N GLU A 70 1.53 -1.34 -2.91
CA GLU A 70 1.14 -0.25 -2.05
C GLU A 70 0.43 0.83 -2.87
N VAL A 71 -0.74 1.26 -2.42
CA VAL A 71 -1.49 2.35 -3.05
C VAL A 71 -2.10 3.23 -1.98
N ILE A 72 -2.12 4.55 -2.21
CA ILE A 72 -2.84 5.45 -1.29
C ILE A 72 -4.34 5.20 -1.45
N GLU A 73 -5.06 5.01 -0.34
CA GLU A 73 -6.47 4.62 -0.33
C GLU A 73 -7.35 5.56 -1.18
N LYS A 74 -7.08 6.87 -1.17
CA LYS A 74 -7.76 7.87 -2.03
C LYS A 74 -7.70 7.55 -3.52
N TYR A 75 -6.64 6.89 -4.00
CA TYR A 75 -6.43 6.56 -5.41
C TYR A 75 -6.67 5.08 -5.71
N ALA A 76 -7.00 4.28 -4.70
CA ALA A 76 -7.35 2.89 -4.88
C ALA A 76 -8.69 2.77 -5.63
N PRO A 77 -8.82 1.91 -6.66
CA PRO A 77 -10.12 1.64 -7.26
C PRO A 77 -11.08 1.01 -6.24
N ALA A 78 -12.37 1.31 -6.39
CA ALA A 78 -13.43 0.78 -5.52
C ALA A 78 -13.44 -0.76 -5.44
N CYS A 79 -12.97 -1.46 -6.48
CA CYS A 79 -12.91 -2.92 -6.43
C CYS A 79 -11.95 -3.46 -5.35
N LEU A 80 -10.98 -2.67 -4.88
CA LEU A 80 -10.08 -3.07 -3.79
C LEU A 80 -10.79 -2.97 -2.44
N GLU A 81 -11.52 -1.87 -2.21
CA GLU A 81 -12.34 -1.68 -1.00
C GLU A 81 -13.43 -2.75 -0.90
N GLU A 82 -13.99 -3.18 -2.04
CA GLU A 82 -15.02 -4.21 -2.11
C GLU A 82 -14.47 -5.65 -2.14
N HIS A 83 -13.14 -5.83 -2.08
CA HIS A 83 -12.47 -7.13 -2.23
C HIS A 83 -12.88 -7.89 -3.51
N SER A 84 -13.20 -7.17 -4.58
CA SER A 84 -13.73 -7.70 -5.84
C SER A 84 -12.72 -7.68 -7.00
N CYS A 85 -11.58 -6.99 -6.88
CA CYS A 85 -10.55 -7.06 -7.91
C CYS A 85 -9.87 -8.45 -7.91
N SER A 86 -9.90 -9.15 -9.03
CA SER A 86 -8.94 -10.23 -9.33
C SER A 86 -7.74 -9.62 -10.05
N SER A 87 -6.52 -9.88 -9.57
CA SER A 87 -5.25 -9.45 -10.20
C SER A 87 -5.08 -7.93 -10.38
N PHE A 88 -4.99 -7.20 -9.26
CA PHE A 88 -4.74 -5.75 -9.28
C PHE A 88 -3.33 -5.40 -9.80
N SER A 89 -3.22 -4.31 -10.56
CA SER A 89 -1.95 -3.75 -11.02
C SER A 89 -1.94 -2.23 -10.91
N CYS A 90 -0.76 -1.62 -10.82
CA CYS A 90 -0.58 -0.18 -10.71
C CYS A 90 -0.81 0.60 -12.02
N GLU A 91 -1.27 -0.05 -13.09
CA GLU A 91 -1.38 0.60 -14.40
C GLU A 91 -2.39 1.76 -14.36
N GLY A 92 -1.90 2.98 -14.59
CA GLY A 92 -2.73 4.19 -14.65
C GLY A 92 -3.15 4.77 -13.30
N ILE A 93 -2.59 4.31 -12.17
CA ILE A 93 -2.94 4.80 -10.83
C ILE A 93 -1.82 5.67 -10.27
N GLU A 94 -2.15 6.91 -9.93
CA GLU A 94 -1.23 7.81 -9.24
C GLU A 94 -0.96 7.29 -7.82
N SER A 95 0.31 7.35 -7.39
CA SER A 95 0.75 6.87 -6.07
C SER A 95 0.46 5.37 -5.80
N CYS A 96 0.64 4.54 -6.83
CA CYS A 96 0.73 3.08 -6.72
C CYS A 96 2.19 2.63 -6.92
N SER A 97 2.69 1.77 -6.03
CA SER A 97 4.04 1.22 -6.10
C SER A 97 4.02 -0.29 -5.89
N VAL A 98 4.75 -1.01 -6.74
CA VAL A 98 5.03 -2.43 -6.54
C VAL A 98 6.23 -2.54 -5.61
N VAL A 99 6.08 -3.25 -4.50
CA VAL A 99 7.18 -3.55 -3.59
C VAL A 99 7.94 -4.75 -4.15
N LEU A 100 9.21 -4.53 -4.48
CA LEU A 100 10.07 -5.58 -5.03
C LEU A 100 10.56 -6.48 -3.91
N CYS A 101 10.51 -7.80 -4.10
CA CYS A 101 11.03 -8.73 -3.12
C CYS A 101 12.56 -8.62 -3.00
N ASN A 102 13.03 -8.23 -1.82
CA ASN A 102 14.44 -8.15 -1.43
C ASN A 102 14.57 -8.18 0.10
N ASP A 103 15.79 -8.44 0.59
CA ASP A 103 16.10 -8.58 2.03
C ASP A 103 15.64 -7.41 2.93
N ALA A 104 15.46 -6.20 2.38
CA ALA A 104 14.99 -5.03 3.14
C ALA A 104 13.45 -4.92 3.22
N THR A 105 12.75 -5.62 2.34
CA THR A 105 11.28 -5.61 2.21
C THR A 105 10.62 -6.92 2.64
N THR A 106 11.42 -7.96 2.82
CA THR A 106 11.00 -9.26 3.31
C THR A 106 10.71 -9.20 4.81
N GLU A 107 9.58 -9.74 5.24
CA GLU A 107 9.20 -9.84 6.65
C GLU A 107 9.57 -11.21 7.25
N GLU A 108 9.44 -11.37 8.57
CA GLU A 108 9.74 -12.65 9.22
C GLU A 108 8.80 -13.76 8.70
N GLY A 109 9.40 -14.84 8.18
CA GLY A 109 8.65 -15.94 7.55
C GLY A 109 8.25 -15.66 6.11
N GLU A 110 8.92 -14.72 5.44
CA GLU A 110 8.85 -14.55 3.98
C GLU A 110 10.23 -14.77 3.34
N TRP A 111 10.25 -15.14 2.06
CA TRP A 111 11.45 -15.20 1.25
C TRP A 111 11.15 -14.92 -0.23
N CYS A 112 12.18 -14.58 -1.00
CA CYS A 112 12.04 -14.22 -2.40
C CYS A 112 12.27 -15.39 -3.35
N THR A 113 11.48 -15.48 -4.41
CA THR A 113 11.78 -16.39 -5.52
C THR A 113 13.06 -15.96 -6.21
N VAL A 114 13.86 -16.95 -6.61
CA VAL A 114 15.04 -16.72 -7.44
C VAL A 114 14.56 -16.53 -8.87
N SER A 115 14.36 -15.29 -9.30
CA SER A 115 14.11 -14.99 -10.72
C SER A 115 15.29 -15.50 -11.55
N SER A 116 15.01 -16.38 -12.50
CA SER A 116 16.04 -17.02 -13.33
C SER A 116 16.55 -16.11 -14.46
N GLU A 117 16.13 -14.84 -14.54
CA GLU A 117 16.50 -13.91 -15.62
C GLU A 117 17.05 -12.55 -15.13
N ILE A 118 18.00 -12.58 -14.19
CA ILE A 118 19.05 -11.55 -14.10
C ILE A 118 20.41 -12.24 -14.25
N THR A 119 20.62 -12.85 -15.41
CA THR A 119 21.94 -13.26 -15.87
C THR A 119 22.00 -13.00 -17.37
N GLU A 120 22.25 -11.74 -17.78
CA GLU A 120 22.98 -11.39 -19.02
C GLU A 120 23.05 -9.85 -19.26
N ASN A 121 24.16 -9.22 -18.82
CA ASN A 121 25.07 -8.35 -19.62
C ASN A 121 26.05 -7.62 -18.66
N LYS A 122 27.27 -8.13 -18.45
CA LYS A 122 28.52 -7.90 -19.21
C LYS A 122 29.33 -6.65 -18.80
N SER A 123 30.38 -6.88 -18.00
CA SER A 123 31.74 -6.39 -18.28
C SER A 123 32.76 -7.27 -17.58
N GLU A 124 33.10 -8.34 -18.29
CA GLU A 124 34.46 -8.86 -18.45
C GLU A 124 35.53 -7.76 -18.34
N LEU A 125 36.53 -7.92 -17.47
CA LEU A 125 37.93 -7.50 -17.70
C LEU A 125 38.87 -8.01 -16.59
N ILE A 126 39.51 -9.13 -16.91
CA ILE A 126 40.93 -9.47 -16.69
C ILE A 126 41.41 -9.71 -15.24
N PHE A 127 41.53 -11.00 -14.90
CA PHE A 127 42.53 -11.51 -13.97
C PHE A 127 43.85 -11.68 -14.75
N THR A 128 44.82 -10.79 -14.55
CA THR A 128 46.22 -11.08 -14.87
C THR A 128 46.93 -11.50 -13.59
N SER A 129 47.25 -12.79 -13.53
CA SER A 129 48.25 -13.33 -12.61
C SER A 129 49.65 -12.95 -13.09
N GLU A 130 50.43 -12.33 -12.21
CA GLU A 130 51.90 -12.45 -12.18
C GLU A 130 52.32 -12.94 -10.79
#